data_AF-A0A9W6MUP4-F1
#
_entry.id   AF-A0A9W6MUP4-F1
#
_cell.length_a   1.000
_cell.length_b   1.000
_cell.length_c   1.000
_cell.angle_alpha   90.00
_cell.angle_beta   90.00
_cell.angle_gamma   90.00
#
_symmetry.space_group_name_H-M   'P 1'
#
loop_
_entity.id
_entity.type
_entity.pdbx_description
1 polymer ?
#
loop_
_entity_poly.entity_id
_entity_poly.type
_entity_poly.pdbx_seq_one_letter_code
_entity_poly.pdbx_strand_id
1 'polypeptide(L)' 'MRQPDLFRLPQKPWNAGRLIGPNAPLKPKHIWAIRQQLKTDARVRDLAMFNCALDAKL' A
#
# COMPACT_ATOMS: atom_id res chain seq x y z
N MET A 1 0.13 15.75 -29.66
CA MET A 1 -0.29 15.25 -28.33
C MET A 1 -1.77 14.89 -28.41
N ARG A 2 -2.12 13.60 -28.35
CA ARG A 2 -3.52 13.16 -28.15
C ARG A 2 -3.62 12.74 -26.69
N GLN A 3 -4.49 13.38 -25.93
CA GLN A 3 -4.90 12.96 -24.59
C GLN A 3 -6.15 12.09 -24.74
N PRO A 4 -6.04 10.75 -24.75
CA PRO A 4 -7.19 9.83 -24.89
C PRO A 4 -7.99 9.68 -23.59
N ASP A 5 -7.52 10.28 -22.50
CA ASP A 5 -8.04 10.19 -21.14
C ASP A 5 -9.26 11.07 -20.89
N LEU A 6 -9.56 12.03 -21.77
CA LEU A 6 -10.71 12.94 -21.64
C LEU A 6 -12.09 12.27 -21.73
N PHE A 7 -12.16 11.03 -22.26
CA PHE A 7 -13.42 10.28 -22.41
C PHE A 7 -13.53 9.06 -21.49
N ARG A 8 -12.61 8.88 -20.54
CA ARG A 8 -12.72 7.78 -19.58
C ARG A 8 -13.83 8.13 -18.59
N LEU A 9 -14.97 7.44 -18.68
CA LEU A 9 -15.98 7.52 -17.63
C LEU A 9 -15.32 7.20 -16.29
N PRO A 10 -15.44 8.07 -15.27
CA PRO A 10 -14.81 7.84 -13.98
C PRO A 10 -15.34 6.53 -13.42
N GLN A 11 -14.45 5.53 -13.34
CA GLN A 11 -14.77 4.28 -12.66
C GLN A 11 -15.10 4.64 -11.22
N LYS A 12 -16.34 4.40 -10.82
CA LYS A 12 -16.77 4.66 -9.45
C LYS A 12 -15.89 3.81 -8.54
N PRO A 13 -15.08 4.41 -7.65
CA PRO A 13 -14.15 3.64 -6.85
C PRO A 13 -14.96 2.69 -5.95
N TRP A 14 -14.39 1.52 -5.64
CA TRP A 14 -15.07 0.46 -4.89
C TRP A 14 -15.62 0.91 -3.52
N ASN A 15 -15.10 2.03 -3.00
CA ASN A 15 -15.48 2.66 -1.74
C ASN A 15 -16.34 3.93 -1.88
N ALA A 16 -16.82 4.28 -3.08
CA ALA A 16 -17.60 5.50 -3.29
C ALA A 16 -18.88 5.51 -2.43
N GLY A 17 -19.01 6.51 -1.56
CA GLY A 17 -20.16 6.66 -0.66
C GLY A 17 -20.07 5.84 0.63
N ARG A 18 -18.96 5.13 0.87
CA ARG A 18 -18.72 4.40 2.11
C ARG A 18 -17.80 5.21 3.03
N LEU A 19 -18.26 5.53 4.24
CA LEU A 19 -17.42 6.10 5.29
C LEU A 19 -16.47 4.99 5.79
N ILE A 20 -15.25 4.95 5.24
CA ILE A 20 -14.20 4.03 5.69
C ILE A 20 -13.36 4.77 6.72
N GLY A 21 -13.41 4.31 7.96
CA GLY A 21 -12.53 4.81 9.02
C GLY A 21 -11.07 4.51 8.73
N PRO A 22 -10.13 5.05 9.51
CA PRO A 22 -8.72 4.72 9.38
C PRO A 22 -8.53 3.20 9.48
N ASN A 23 -7.75 2.63 8.56
CA ASN A 23 -7.36 1.22 8.66
C ASN A 23 -6.66 0.98 9.99
N ALA A 24 -6.99 -0.13 10.65
CA ALA A 24 -6.34 -0.50 11.90
C ALA A 24 -4.82 -0.63 11.69
N PRO A 25 -4.00 -0.20 12.66
CA PRO A 25 -2.55 -0.32 12.56
C PRO A 25 -2.15 -1.79 12.43
N LEU A 26 -1.04 -2.03 11.72
CA LEU A 26 -0.48 -3.37 11.60
C LEU A 26 -0.02 -3.87 12.97
N LYS A 27 -0.42 -5.09 13.33
CA LYS A 27 0.09 -5.76 14.54
C LYS A 27 1.58 -6.11 14.34
N PRO A 28 2.41 -6.13 15.40
CA PRO A 28 3.83 -6.52 15.28
C PRO A 28 4.07 -7.86 14.60
N LYS A 29 3.18 -8.84 14.82
CA LYS A 29 3.23 -10.15 14.13
C LYS A 29 3.09 -10.03 12.61
N HIS A 30 2.25 -9.11 12.11
CA HIS A 30 2.08 -8.89 10.67
C HIS A 30 3.32 -8.21 10.08
N ILE A 31 3.89 -7.23 10.77
CA ILE A 31 5.12 -6.56 10.37
C ILE A 31 6.27 -7.57 10.23
N TRP A 32 6.43 -8.44 11.24
CA TRP A 32 7.43 -9.49 11.21
C TRP A 32 7.23 -10.45 10.03
N ALA A 33 5.99 -10.92 9.81
CA ALA A 33 5.69 -11.84 8.71
C ALA A 33 6.01 -11.23 7.34
N ILE A 34 5.63 -9.97 7.10
CA ILE A 34 5.92 -9.26 5.85
C ILE A 34 7.43 -9.09 5.66
N ARG A 35 8.14 -8.69 6.72
CA ARG A 35 9.60 -8.54 6.67
C ARG A 35 10.30 -9.86 6.34
N GLN A 36 9.86 -10.95 6.97
CA GLN A 36 10.41 -12.28 6.75
C GLN A 36 10.17 -12.75 5.32
N GLN A 37 8.95 -12.55 4.78
CA GLN A 37 8.62 -12.86 3.39
C GLN A 37 9.56 -12.12 2.42
N LEU A 38 9.69 -10.79 2.56
CA LEU A 38 10.54 -9.98 1.69
C LEU A 38 12.02 -10.36 1.78
N LYS A 39 12.48 -10.78 2.97
CA LYS A 39 13.85 -11.26 3.17
C LYS A 39 14.07 -12.61 2.50
N THR A 40 13.14 -13.56 2.65
CA THR A 40 13.20 -14.87 1.99
C THR A 40 13.20 -14.75 0.47
N ASP A 41 12.39 -13.82 -0.06
CA ASP A 41 12.27 -13.58 -1.50
C ASP A 41 13.40 -12.70 -2.07
N ALA A 42 14.41 -12.34 -1.25
CA ALA A 42 15.52 -11.46 -1.60
C ALA A 42 15.09 -10.11 -2.23
N ARG A 43 13.91 -9.60 -1.85
CA ARG A 43 13.35 -8.34 -2.37
C ARG A 43 13.91 -7.14 -1.62
N VAL A 44 15.19 -6.86 -1.83
CA VAL A 44 15.96 -5.84 -1.08
C VAL A 44 15.33 -4.45 -1.15
N ARG A 45 14.90 -4.00 -2.34
CA ARG A 45 14.26 -2.69 -2.53
C ARG A 45 12.95 -2.57 -1.75
N ASP A 46 12.11 -3.60 -1.83
CA ASP A 46 10.80 -3.59 -1.19
C ASP A 46 10.92 -3.71 0.33
N LEU A 47 11.90 -4.49 0.81
CA LEU A 47 12.26 -4.56 2.22
C LEU A 47 12.70 -3.19 2.75
N ALA A 48 13.56 -2.49 2.01
CA ALA A 48 14.01 -1.15 2.38
C ALA A 48 12.84 -0.15 2.41
N MET A 49 12.02 -0.12 1.35
CA MET A 49 10.83 0.74 1.30
C MET A 49 9.84 0.44 2.42
N PHE A 50 9.61 -0.83 2.74
CA PHE A 50 8.74 -1.23 3.83
C PHE A 50 9.26 -0.76 5.19
N ASN A 51 10.56 -0.92 5.46
CA ASN A 51 11.16 -0.42 6.70
C ASN A 51 11.09 1.11 6.77
N CYS A 52 11.43 1.84 5.69
CA CYS A 52 11.32 3.30 5.66
C CYS A 52 9.89 3.79 5.92
N ALA A 53 8.87 3.11 5.37
CA ALA A 53 7.48 3.47 5.59
C ALA A 53 7.00 3.25 7.03
N LEU A 54 7.57 2.26 7.73
CA LEU A 54 7.31 2.04 9.15
C LEU A 54 7.96 3.12 10.01
N ASP A 55 9.20 3.52 9.68
CA ASP A 55 9.93 4.58 10.39
C ASP A 55 9.30 5.97 10.16
N ALA A 56 8.63 6.18 9.02
CA ALA A 56 7.95 7.44 8.70
C ALA A 56 6.66 7.70 9.51
N LYS A 57 6.23 6.76 10.37
CA LYS A 57 4.94 6.85 11.07
C LYS A 57 4.92 6.27 12.48
N LEU A 58 6.10 6.11 13.10
CA LEU A 58 6.21 5.95 14.55
C LEU A 58 6.35 7.33 15.20
#